data_AF-A0A9X2EPL5-F1
#
_entry.id   AF-A0A9X2EPL5-F1
#
_cell.length_a   1.000
_cell.length_b   1.000
_cell.length_c   1.000
_cell.angle_alpha   90.00
_cell.angle_beta   90.00
_cell.angle_gamma   90.00
#
_symmetry.space_group_name_H-M   'P 1'
#
loop_
_entity.id
_entity.type
_entity.pdbx_description
1 polymer ?
#
loop_
_entity_poly.entity_id
_entity_poly.type
_entity_poly.pdbx_seq_one_letter_code
_entity_poly.pdbx_strand_id
1 'polypeptide(L)'
;MKIEGIDVEKSLYDFIQEQSDALQNNISEQAISHQLATKLTPYFPGWTIDCKYDREGNDIKKLMYAISPKGHIFQREVVPDVIIHRRITTENLLAIEVKNPPIEKQASKIIQN
;
A
#
# COMPACT_ATOMS: atom_id res chain seq x y z
N MET A 1 12.31 4.40 -6.67
CA MET A 1 11.71 3.45 -7.65
C MET A 1 10.82 4.22 -8.63
N LYS A 2 10.96 4.01 -9.95
CA LYS A 2 10.11 4.65 -10.96
C LYS A 2 9.04 3.69 -11.52
N ILE A 3 7.78 4.13 -11.53
CA ILE A 3 6.63 3.40 -12.09
C ILE A 3 5.85 4.39 -12.95
N GLU A 4 5.59 4.08 -14.23
CA GLU A 4 4.92 5.01 -15.17
C GLU A 4 5.61 6.39 -15.23
N GLY A 5 6.95 6.42 -15.07
CA GLY A 5 7.73 7.67 -15.00
C GLY A 5 7.65 8.41 -13.67
N ILE A 6 6.79 7.99 -12.74
CA ILE A 6 6.61 8.57 -11.41
C ILE A 6 7.64 8.00 -10.43
N ASP A 7 8.33 8.87 -9.69
CA ASP A 7 9.20 8.45 -8.59
C ASP A 7 8.37 8.21 -7.32
N VAL A 8 7.95 6.96 -7.14
CA VAL A 8 7.05 6.55 -6.05
C VAL A 8 7.68 6.76 -4.68
N GLU A 9 8.98 6.49 -4.54
CA GLU A 9 9.70 6.67 -3.28
C GLU A 9 9.70 8.14 -2.87
N LYS A 10 9.97 9.04 -3.83
CA LYS A 10 9.89 10.48 -3.57
C LYS A 10 8.47 10.89 -3.19
N SER A 11 7.45 10.43 -3.92
CA SER A 11 6.05 10.75 -3.60
C SER A 11 5.62 10.29 -2.19
N LEU A 12 6.11 9.12 -1.75
CA LEU A 12 5.88 8.62 -0.38
C LEU A 12 6.62 9.47 0.66
N TYR A 13 7.86 9.85 0.38
CA TYR A 13 8.61 10.74 1.27
C TYR A 13 7.90 12.10 1.42
N ASP A 14 7.49 12.72 0.31
CA ASP A 14 6.76 13.98 0.32
C ASP A 14 5.44 13.85 1.09
N PHE A 15 4.72 12.72 0.95
CA PHE A 15 3.50 12.43 1.71
C PHE A 15 3.74 12.43 3.23
N ILE A 16 4.80 11.75 3.68
CA ILE A 16 5.15 11.68 5.10
C ILE A 16 5.46 13.08 5.66
N GLN A 17 6.15 13.93 4.89
CA GLN A 17 6.43 15.30 5.29
C GLN A 17 5.14 16.15 5.36
N GLU A 18 4.27 16.05 4.37
CA GLU A 18 3.00 16.82 4.32
C GLU A 18 2.01 16.39 5.41
N GLN A 19 2.02 15.12 5.82
CA GLN A 19 1.12 14.58 6.85
C GLN A 19 1.76 14.49 8.24
N SER A 20 2.88 15.18 8.47
CA SER A 20 3.66 15.08 9.72
C SER A 20 2.81 15.20 10.97
N ASP A 21 1.93 16.20 11.01
CA ASP A 21 1.12 16.52 12.20
C ASP A 21 0.05 15.44 12.45
N ALA A 22 -0.56 14.93 11.37
CA ALA A 22 -1.54 13.85 11.45
C ALA A 22 -0.87 12.54 11.90
N LEU A 23 0.30 12.22 11.36
CA LEU A 23 1.07 11.04 11.75
C LEU A 23 1.54 11.09 13.20
N GLN A 24 1.96 12.27 13.69
CA GLN A 24 2.30 12.49 15.10
C GLN A 24 1.09 12.30 16.03
N ASN A 25 -0.12 12.62 15.55
CA ASN A 25 -1.37 12.34 16.25
C ASN A 25 -1.83 10.88 16.15
N ASN A 26 -0.99 9.98 15.61
CA ASN A 26 -1.23 8.55 15.52
C ASN A 26 -2.58 8.21 14.85
N ILE A 27 -2.88 8.89 13.73
CA ILE A 27 -4.07 8.59 12.93
C ILE A 27 -4.07 7.13 12.47
N SER A 28 -5.26 6.61 12.20
CA SER A 28 -5.42 5.21 11.81
C SER A 28 -4.78 4.91 10.45
N GLU A 29 -4.36 3.66 10.25
CA GLU A 29 -3.87 3.17 8.96
C GLU A 29 -4.89 3.41 7.84
N GLN A 30 -6.20 3.31 8.12
CA GLN A 30 -7.23 3.60 7.12
C GLN A 30 -7.24 5.08 6.69
N ALA A 31 -7.04 6.01 7.62
CA ALA A 31 -6.95 7.43 7.31
C ALA A 31 -5.72 7.73 6.46
N ILE A 32 -4.58 7.12 6.81
CA ILE A 32 -3.33 7.22 6.05
C ILE A 32 -3.52 6.67 4.63
N SER A 33 -4.08 5.47 4.48
CA SER A 33 -4.34 4.84 3.17
C SER A 33 -5.21 5.72 2.28
N HIS A 34 -6.27 6.31 2.84
CA HIS A 34 -7.17 7.18 2.09
C HIS A 34 -6.47 8.46 1.60
N GLN A 35 -5.72 9.13 2.48
CA GLN A 35 -4.98 10.33 2.09
C GLN A 35 -3.89 10.01 1.08
N LEU A 36 -3.19 8.89 1.24
CA LEU A 36 -2.17 8.45 0.31
C LEU A 36 -2.76 8.16 -1.08
N ALA A 37 -3.87 7.42 -1.16
CA ALA A 37 -4.57 7.18 -2.42
C ALA A 37 -4.99 8.48 -3.11
N THR A 38 -5.50 9.45 -2.34
CA THR A 38 -5.87 10.78 -2.82
C THR A 38 -4.66 11.52 -3.39
N LYS A 39 -3.53 11.54 -2.68
CA LYS A 39 -2.29 12.17 -3.15
C LYS A 39 -1.76 11.52 -4.43
N LEU A 40 -1.83 10.19 -4.53
CA LEU A 40 -1.27 9.47 -5.67
C LEU A 40 -2.11 9.59 -6.94
N THR A 41 -3.43 9.77 -6.81
CA THR A 41 -4.39 9.80 -7.94
C THR A 41 -3.94 10.67 -9.13
N PRO A 42 -3.54 11.94 -8.95
CA PRO A 42 -3.14 12.79 -10.08
C PRO A 42 -1.87 12.31 -10.81
N TYR A 43 -1.04 11.46 -10.20
CA TYR A 43 0.21 10.98 -10.81
C TYR A 43 0.04 9.77 -11.71
N PHE A 44 -1.10 9.06 -11.64
CA PHE A 44 -1.35 7.85 -12.42
C PHE A 44 -2.56 8.00 -13.36
N PRO A 45 -2.48 8.89 -14.36
CA PRO A 45 -3.55 9.03 -15.33
C PRO A 45 -3.80 7.71 -16.06
N GLY A 46 -5.07 7.34 -16.20
CA GLY A 46 -5.48 6.08 -16.83
C GLY A 46 -5.42 4.84 -15.93
N TRP A 47 -5.03 5.02 -14.67
CA TRP A 47 -5.16 4.00 -13.62
C TRP A 47 -6.19 4.42 -12.58
N THR A 48 -6.77 3.43 -11.92
CA THR A 48 -7.61 3.63 -10.75
C THR A 48 -6.78 3.39 -9.50
N ILE A 49 -6.97 4.22 -8.48
CA ILE A 49 -6.35 4.02 -7.15
C ILE A 49 -7.46 3.83 -6.13
N ASP A 50 -7.54 2.63 -5.56
CA ASP A 50 -8.60 2.26 -4.61
C ASP A 50 -8.02 1.80 -3.29
N CYS A 51 -8.70 2.13 -2.19
CA CYS A 51 -8.44 1.50 -0.89
C CYS A 51 -9.24 0.21 -0.78
N LYS A 52 -8.62 -0.84 -0.22
CA LYS A 52 -9.31 -2.11 0.13
C LYS A 52 -10.05 -2.78 -1.03
N TYR A 53 -9.61 -2.57 -2.27
CA TYR A 53 -10.23 -3.22 -3.43
C TYR A 53 -9.80 -4.69 -3.51
N ASP A 54 -10.74 -5.59 -3.27
CA ASP A 54 -10.52 -7.02 -3.08
C ASP A 54 -10.80 -7.85 -4.34
N ARG A 55 -10.96 -7.22 -5.51
CA ARG A 55 -11.31 -7.92 -6.75
C ARG A 55 -10.17 -8.01 -7.75
N GLU A 56 -10.21 -9.09 -8.51
CA GLU A 56 -9.40 -9.34 -9.69
C GLU A 56 -10.35 -9.82 -10.80
N GLY A 57 -10.68 -8.94 -11.74
CA GLY A 57 -11.84 -9.14 -12.61
C GLY A 57 -13.12 -9.26 -11.78
N ASN A 58 -13.78 -10.42 -11.86
CA ASN A 58 -14.99 -10.74 -11.08
C ASN A 58 -14.69 -11.59 -9.84
N ASP A 59 -13.45 -12.07 -9.69
CA ASP A 59 -13.05 -12.95 -8.60
C ASP A 59 -12.52 -12.17 -7.40
N ILE A 60 -12.54 -12.79 -6.22
CA ILE A 60 -11.82 -12.28 -5.05
C ILE A 60 -10.33 -12.42 -5.30
N LYS A 61 -9.56 -11.38 -5.01
CA LYS A 61 -8.11 -11.34 -5.19
C LYS A 61 -7.43 -12.29 -4.21
N LYS A 62 -6.47 -13.06 -4.70
CA LYS A 62 -5.77 -14.08 -3.91
C LYS A 62 -4.26 -13.97 -4.10
N LEU A 63 -3.52 -14.11 -3.01
CA LEU A 63 -2.07 -14.26 -3.05
C LEU A 63 -1.74 -15.75 -3.07
N MET A 64 -1.06 -16.17 -4.13
CA MET A 64 -0.41 -17.48 -4.19
C MET A 64 1.01 -17.34 -3.66
N TYR A 65 1.39 -18.16 -2.67
CA TYR A 65 2.73 -18.12 -2.08
C TYR A 65 3.20 -19.52 -1.68
N ALA A 66 4.52 -19.72 -1.70
CA ALA A 66 5.16 -20.91 -1.18
C ALA A 66 6.12 -20.51 -0.05
N ILE A 67 6.15 -21.30 1.03
CA ILE A 67 7.02 -21.04 2.19
C ILE A 67 8.48 -21.43 1.87
N SER A 68 8.67 -22.34 0.91
CA SER A 68 9.99 -22.72 0.41
C SER A 68 9.93 -22.95 -1.11
N PRO A 69 11.05 -22.87 -1.84
CA PRO A 69 11.07 -23.02 -3.29
C PRO A 69 10.54 -24.37 -3.81
N LYS A 70 10.55 -25.42 -2.97
CA LYS A 70 10.04 -26.76 -3.29
C LYS A 70 8.79 -27.12 -2.45
N GLY A 71 8.21 -26.16 -1.76
CA GLY A 71 7.09 -26.35 -0.85
C GLY A 71 5.73 -26.37 -1.54
N HIS A 72 4.69 -26.62 -0.75
CA HIS A 72 3.31 -26.51 -1.23
C HIS A 72 2.95 -25.06 -1.54
N ILE A 73 2.16 -24.85 -2.59
CA ILE A 73 1.60 -23.54 -2.92
C ILE A 73 0.35 -23.34 -2.07
N PHE A 74 0.34 -22.29 -1.27
CA PHE A 74 -0.82 -21.84 -0.51
C PHE A 74 -1.51 -20.71 -1.25
N GLN A 75 -2.80 -20.58 -0.99
CA GLN A 75 -3.62 -19.49 -1.49
C GLN A 75 -4.36 -18.86 -0.32
N ARG A 76 -4.32 -17.52 -0.25
CA ARG A 76 -5.15 -16.76 0.69
C ARG A 76 -5.81 -15.60 -0.03
N GLU A 77 -7.04 -15.28 0.36
CA GLU A 77 -7.69 -14.02 -0.02
C GLU A 77 -6.91 -12.85 0.56
N VAL A 78 -6.81 -11.77 -0.22
CA VAL A 78 -6.06 -10.57 0.18
C VAL A 78 -6.84 -9.31 -0.12
N VAL A 79 -6.70 -8.33 0.77
CA VAL A 79 -7.28 -7.00 0.64
C VAL A 79 -6.15 -6.00 0.83
N PRO A 80 -5.64 -5.37 -0.25
CA PRO A 80 -4.57 -4.39 -0.13
C PRO A 80 -5.08 -3.10 0.52
N ASP A 81 -4.24 -2.43 1.32
CA ASP A 81 -4.61 -1.14 1.90
C ASP A 81 -4.85 -0.07 0.82
N VAL A 82 -3.96 0.01 -0.17
CA VAL A 82 -4.11 0.81 -1.40
C VAL A 82 -3.65 -0.02 -2.60
N ILE A 83 -4.38 0.05 -3.71
CA ILE A 83 -4.00 -0.59 -4.97
C ILE A 83 -4.17 0.35 -6.15
N ILE A 84 -3.16 0.38 -7.03
CA ILE A 84 -3.18 1.02 -8.34
C ILE A 84 -3.43 -0.07 -9.38
N HIS A 85 -4.57 -0.02 -10.06
CA HIS A 85 -5.08 -1.12 -10.89
C HIS A 85 -6.09 -0.63 -11.92
N ARG A 86 -6.56 -1.55 -12.78
CA ARG A 86 -7.74 -1.34 -13.63
C ARG A 86 -8.89 -2.24 -13.16
N ARG A 87 -9.98 -1.61 -12.72
CA ARG A 87 -11.19 -2.32 -12.27
C ARG A 87 -11.74 -3.25 -13.34
N ILE A 88 -12.32 -4.38 -12.93
CA ILE A 88 -12.90 -5.41 -13.83
C ILE A 88 -11.85 -6.01 -14.79
N THR A 89 -10.57 -5.92 -14.43
CA THR A 89 -9.47 -6.58 -15.14
C THR A 89 -8.55 -7.30 -14.13
N THR A 90 -7.54 -8.00 -14.64
CA THR A 90 -6.46 -8.57 -13.83
C THR A 90 -5.21 -7.69 -13.78
N GLU A 91 -5.26 -6.50 -14.38
CA GLU A 91 -4.12 -5.58 -14.47
C GLU A 91 -3.95 -4.79 -13.17
N ASN A 92 -2.87 -5.11 -12.44
CA ASN A 92 -2.46 -4.42 -11.23
C ASN A 92 -1.07 -3.83 -11.44
N LEU A 93 -0.89 -2.56 -11.10
CA LEU A 93 0.39 -1.85 -11.23
C LEU A 93 1.18 -1.89 -9.93
N LEU A 94 0.53 -1.56 -8.82
CA LEU A 94 1.17 -1.44 -7.51
C LEU A 94 0.17 -1.72 -6.39
N ALA A 95 0.56 -2.51 -5.41
CA ALA A 95 -0.14 -2.62 -4.13
C ALA A 95 0.75 -2.00 -3.03
N ILE A 96 0.14 -1.20 -2.16
CA ILE A 96 0.81 -0.53 -1.05
C ILE A 96 0.13 -0.98 0.24
N GLU A 97 0.93 -1.52 1.16
CA GLU A 97 0.51 -1.87 2.51
C GLU A 97 0.97 -0.77 3.46
N VAL A 98 0.05 -0.26 4.30
CA VAL A 98 0.32 0.82 5.23
C VAL A 98 0.52 0.24 6.62
N LYS A 99 1.53 0.73 7.34
CA LYS A 99 1.76 0.39 8.74
C LYS A 99 2.05 1.64 9.55
N ASN A 100 1.31 1.86 10.63
CA ASN A 100 1.52 2.98 11.55
C ASN A 100 1.70 2.46 12.99
N PRO A 101 2.90 2.00 13.36
CA PRO A 101 3.14 1.48 14.70
C PRO A 101 3.08 2.61 15.74
N PRO A 102 2.55 2.34 16.95
CA PRO A 102 2.53 3.31 18.04
C PRO A 102 3.93 3.86 18.32
N ILE A 103 4.00 5.14 18.72
CA ILE A 103 5.25 5.87 18.98
C ILE A 103 6.18 5.10 19.96
N GLU A 104 5.61 4.42 20.96
CA GLU A 104 6.37 3.61 21.94
C GLU A 104 7.16 2.45 21.29
N LYS A 105 6.66 1.86 20.19
CA LYS A 105 7.36 0.80 19.43
C LYS A 105 8.43 1.34 18.50
N GLN A 106 8.47 2.65 18.24
CA GLN A 106 9.50 3.28 17.41
C GLN A 106 10.76 3.59 18.24
N ALA A 107 10.60 3.98 19.52
CA ALA A 107 11.71 4.24 20.43
C ALA A 107 12.54 2.98 20.77
N SER A 108 11.91 1.81 20.86
CA SER A 108 12.59 0.55 21.14
C SER A 108 13.48 0.04 19.99
N LYS A 109 13.30 0.53 18.76
CA LYS A 109 14.22 0.26 17.62
C LYS A 109 15.46 1.14 17.61
N ILE A 110 15.45 2.29 18.29
CA ILE A 110 16.58 3.24 18.31
C ILE A 110 17.60 2.86 19.38
N ILE A 111 17.18 2.19 20.46
CA ILE A 111 18.04 1.85 21.61
C ILE A 111 18.83 0.53 21.37
N GLN A 112 18.60 -0.17 20.25
CA GLN A 112 19.26 -1.45 19.93
C GLN A 112 20.31 -1.38 18.81
N ASN A 113 20.71 -0.18 18.36
CA ASN A 113 21.80 0.02 17.38
C ASN A 113 22.95 0.83 17.99
#